data_AF-A0AAU9F4D3-F1
#
_entry.id   AF-A0AAU9F4D3-F1
#
_cell.length_a   1.000
_cell.length_b   1.000
_cell.length_c   1.000
_cell.angle_alpha   90.00
_cell.angle_beta   90.00
_cell.angle_gamma   90.00
#
_symmetry.space_group_name_H-M   'P 1'
#
loop_
_entity.id
_entity.type
_entity.pdbx_description
1 polymer ?
#
loop_
_entity_poly.entity_id
_entity_poly.type
_entity_poly.pdbx_seq_one_letter_code
_entity_poly.pdbx_strand_id
1 'polypeptide(L)'
;METARRPLAWEVLQGPLWGLPATWWAVCRHPYAAFAEARRGGLLRAALFAVICTLLPMAVMWPLGLSPAGPVPWLVLLGFMPLNAAIIHVMFMALGAAGKNLGDTLRVACYAQGPALLTVIPVAGLAGFAVWNLVILVYGLAAAHRTPVRLSLVANLIPVVFSLALSLSGAGALFQ
;
A
#
# COMPACT_ATOMS: atom_id res chain seq x y z
N MET A 1 22.79 21.79 7.56
CA MET A 1 21.42 22.21 7.20
C MET A 1 20.50 21.03 7.47
N GLU A 2 19.82 21.06 8.61
CA GLU A 2 18.90 20.00 9.04
C GLU A 2 17.62 20.16 8.22
N THR A 3 17.44 19.32 7.19
CA THR A 3 16.20 19.27 6.42
C THR A 3 15.07 18.94 7.37
N ALA A 4 14.24 19.94 7.66
CA ALA A 4 13.11 19.82 8.55
C ALA A 4 12.22 18.66 8.09
N ARG A 5 12.19 17.58 8.88
CA ARG A 5 11.42 16.36 8.63
C ARG A 5 9.93 16.68 8.74
N ARG A 6 9.29 17.01 7.61
CA ARG A 6 7.88 17.41 7.57
C ARG A 6 6.99 16.18 7.36
N PRO A 7 5.88 16.04 8.12
CA PRO A 7 4.88 15.01 7.84
C PRO A 7 4.29 15.19 6.43
N LEU A 8 3.61 14.16 5.91
CA LEU A 8 2.91 14.28 4.62
C LEU A 8 1.87 15.42 4.69
N ALA A 9 1.51 16.01 3.55
CA ALA A 9 0.55 17.12 3.51
C ALA A 9 -0.78 16.78 4.22
N TRP A 10 -1.24 15.53 4.08
CA TRP A 10 -2.40 14.95 4.79
C TRP A 10 -2.23 14.87 6.32
N GLU A 11 -1.00 14.77 6.80
CA GLU A 11 -0.64 14.70 8.21
C GLU A 11 -0.43 16.09 8.84
N VAL A 12 -0.11 17.12 8.03
CA VAL A 12 0.14 18.50 8.50
C VAL A 12 -1.09 19.40 8.39
N LEU A 13 -1.81 19.35 7.27
CA LEU A 13 -2.91 20.28 7.01
C LEU A 13 -4.11 19.96 7.92
N GLN A 14 -4.62 20.99 8.62
CA GLN A 14 -5.77 20.92 9.52
C GLN A 14 -7.13 20.86 8.78
N GLY A 15 -7.13 20.77 7.45
CA GLY A 15 -8.34 20.69 6.63
C GLY A 15 -8.66 19.25 6.18
N PRO A 16 -9.93 18.81 6.21
CA PRO A 16 -10.30 17.39 6.11
C PRO A 16 -10.09 16.72 4.75
N LEU A 17 -9.83 17.46 3.66
CA LEU A 17 -9.71 16.86 2.31
C LEU A 17 -8.57 17.45 1.45
N TRP A 18 -8.14 18.68 1.71
CA TRP A 18 -7.15 19.37 0.84
C TRP A 18 -5.75 18.74 0.84
N GLY A 19 -5.39 17.99 1.89
CA GLY A 19 -4.13 17.26 1.95
C GLY A 19 -4.11 15.95 1.16
N LEU A 20 -5.27 15.38 0.80
CA LEU A 20 -5.36 14.07 0.13
C LEU A 20 -4.73 14.10 -1.27
N PRO A 21 -5.11 15.01 -2.18
CA PRO A 21 -4.60 14.98 -3.55
C PRO A 21 -3.09 15.25 -3.59
N ALA A 22 -2.61 16.19 -2.77
CA ALA A 22 -1.19 16.49 -2.65
C ALA A 22 -0.38 15.29 -2.11
N THR A 23 -0.92 14.59 -1.11
CA THR A 23 -0.28 13.39 -0.55
C THR A 23 -0.31 12.23 -1.53
N TRP A 24 -1.45 12.00 -2.17
CA TRP A 24 -1.60 10.98 -3.20
C TRP A 24 -0.61 11.22 -4.35
N TRP A 25 -0.50 12.46 -4.83
CA TRP A 25 0.43 12.83 -5.89
C TRP A 25 1.89 12.63 -5.47
N ALA A 26 2.27 13.06 -4.27
CA ALA A 26 3.62 12.90 -3.75
C ALA A 26 4.00 11.42 -3.60
N VAL A 27 3.11 10.61 -3.01
CA VAL A 27 3.32 9.17 -2.81
C VAL A 27 3.37 8.42 -4.13
N CYS A 28 2.50 8.75 -5.09
CA CYS A 28 2.47 8.06 -6.38
C CYS A 28 3.66 8.44 -7.27
N ARG A 29 4.07 9.72 -7.29
CA ARG A 29 5.14 10.17 -8.20
C ARG A 29 6.54 9.95 -7.65
N HIS A 30 6.73 10.17 -6.35
CA HIS A 30 8.04 10.12 -5.69
C HIS A 30 7.96 9.37 -4.35
N PRO A 31 7.64 8.06 -4.35
CA PRO A 31 7.42 7.29 -3.14
C PRO A 31 8.62 7.33 -2.19
N TYR A 32 9.85 7.18 -2.72
CA TYR A 32 11.05 7.20 -1.89
C TYR A 32 11.23 8.55 -1.17
N ALA A 33 11.10 9.68 -1.88
CA ALA A 33 11.25 11.01 -1.29
C ALA A 33 10.14 11.30 -0.27
N ALA A 34 8.89 10.93 -0.60
CA ALA A 34 7.74 11.12 0.28
C ALA A 34 7.94 10.47 1.65
N PHE A 35 8.43 9.23 1.70
CA PHE A 35 8.67 8.51 2.97
C PHE A 35 10.03 8.80 3.61
N ALA A 36 11.03 9.24 2.85
CA ALA A 36 12.31 9.68 3.40
C ALA A 36 12.15 10.99 4.20
N GLU A 37 11.32 11.91 3.71
CA GLU A 37 11.05 13.22 4.32
C GLU A 37 10.00 13.12 5.44
N ALA A 38 8.91 12.40 5.20
CA ALA A 38 7.84 12.21 6.17
C ALA A 38 8.10 11.01 7.08
N ARG A 39 9.04 11.14 8.01
CA ARG A 39 9.35 10.06 8.96
C ARG A 39 8.38 9.95 10.13
N ARG A 40 7.70 11.05 10.51
CA ARG A 40 6.73 11.10 11.61
C ARG A 40 5.32 11.31 11.04
N GLY A 41 4.40 10.43 11.43
CA GLY A 41 3.01 10.46 10.98
C GLY A 41 2.14 9.52 11.81
N GLY A 42 0.86 9.85 11.94
CA GLY A 42 -0.09 9.05 12.72
C GLY A 42 -0.66 7.90 11.90
N LEU A 43 -0.58 6.66 12.43
CA LEU A 43 -1.17 5.48 11.78
C LEU A 43 -2.66 5.66 11.49
N LEU A 44 -3.40 6.33 12.38
CA LEU A 44 -4.82 6.61 12.20
C LEU A 44 -5.09 7.38 10.90
N ARG A 45 -4.30 8.42 10.59
CA ARG A 45 -4.48 9.22 9.37
C ARG A 45 -4.13 8.43 8.11
N ALA A 46 -3.11 7.58 8.19
CA ALA A 46 -2.77 6.68 7.10
C ALA A 46 -3.87 5.64 6.87
N ALA A 47 -4.40 5.04 7.94
CA ALA A 47 -5.53 4.11 7.86
C ALA A 47 -6.77 4.78 7.24
N LEU A 48 -7.10 6.01 7.66
CA LEU A 48 -8.18 6.80 7.04
C LEU A 48 -7.91 7.06 5.55
N PHE A 49 -6.67 7.38 5.17
CA PHE A 49 -6.28 7.53 3.77
C PHE A 49 -6.54 6.25 2.97
N ALA A 50 -6.11 5.09 3.50
CA ALA A 50 -6.34 3.79 2.89
C ALA A 50 -7.83 3.49 2.72
N VAL A 51 -8.61 3.68 3.79
CA VAL A 51 -10.08 3.49 3.77
C VAL A 51 -10.72 4.37 2.70
N ILE A 52 -10.36 5.64 2.62
CA ILE A 52 -10.90 6.56 1.61
C ILE A 52 -10.51 6.10 0.19
N CYS A 53 -9.23 5.80 -0.06
CA CYS A 53 -8.75 5.39 -1.37
C CYS A 53 -9.32 4.03 -1.83
N THR A 54 -9.62 3.11 -0.90
CA THR A 54 -10.21 1.81 -1.22
C THR A 54 -11.74 1.88 -1.36
N LEU A 55 -12.43 2.64 -0.52
CA LEU A 55 -13.89 2.72 -0.55
C LEU A 55 -14.43 3.68 -1.61
N LEU A 56 -13.66 4.66 -2.06
CA LEU A 56 -14.10 5.61 -3.09
C LEU A 56 -14.34 4.90 -4.45
N PRO A 57 -13.42 4.06 -4.98
CA PRO A 57 -13.68 3.26 -6.17
C PRO A 57 -14.88 2.31 -5.98
N MET A 58 -15.01 1.68 -4.82
CA MET A 58 -16.17 0.85 -4.49
C MET A 58 -17.48 1.64 -4.61
N ALA A 59 -17.55 2.83 -4.00
CA ALA A 59 -18.74 3.68 -4.02
C ALA A 59 -19.11 4.17 -5.42
N VAL A 60 -18.13 4.26 -6.33
CA VAL A 60 -18.36 4.64 -7.74
C VAL A 60 -18.74 3.43 -8.59
N MET A 61 -17.99 2.33 -8.50
CA MET A 61 -18.15 1.17 -9.39
C MET A 61 -19.39 0.33 -9.06
N TRP A 62 -19.79 0.27 -7.79
CA TRP A 62 -20.94 -0.53 -7.36
C TRP A 62 -22.27 -0.01 -7.94
N PRO A 63 -22.64 1.27 -7.80
CA PRO A 63 -23.86 1.80 -8.42
C PRO A 63 -23.86 1.74 -9.95
N LEU A 64 -22.67 1.76 -10.57
CA LEU A 64 -22.52 1.66 -12.02
C LEU A 64 -22.61 0.22 -12.55
N GLY A 65 -22.77 -0.78 -11.68
CA GLY A 65 -22.84 -2.20 -12.07
C GLY A 65 -21.50 -2.77 -12.57
N LEU A 66 -20.39 -2.04 -12.41
CA LEU A 66 -19.06 -2.45 -12.85
C LEU A 66 -18.37 -3.41 -11.88
N SER A 67 -18.95 -3.61 -10.68
CA SER A 67 -18.47 -4.54 -9.67
C SER A 67 -19.54 -5.61 -9.38
N PRO A 68 -19.67 -6.65 -10.23
CA PRO A 68 -20.73 -7.67 -10.08
C PRO A 68 -20.65 -8.45 -8.76
N ALA A 69 -19.50 -8.43 -8.09
CA ALA A 69 -19.22 -9.18 -6.87
C ALA A 69 -19.63 -8.47 -5.56
N GLY A 70 -20.22 -7.28 -5.59
CA GLY A 70 -20.61 -6.61 -4.34
C GLY A 70 -19.59 -5.64 -3.77
N PRO A 71 -19.89 -5.09 -2.58
CA PRO A 71 -18.90 -4.45 -1.71
C PRO A 71 -17.95 -5.48 -1.07
N VAL A 72 -18.27 -6.78 -1.11
CA VAL A 72 -17.55 -7.84 -0.39
C VAL A 72 -16.05 -7.88 -0.74
N PRO A 73 -15.62 -7.88 -2.02
CA PRO A 73 -14.19 -7.92 -2.35
C PRO A 73 -13.42 -6.72 -1.81
N TRP A 74 -14.06 -5.55 -1.78
CA TRP A 74 -13.45 -4.31 -1.28
C TRP A 74 -13.23 -4.34 0.23
N LEU A 75 -14.18 -4.92 0.99
CA LEU A 75 -14.03 -5.14 2.42
C LEU A 75 -12.94 -6.17 2.74
N VAL A 76 -12.82 -7.21 1.91
CA VAL A 76 -11.73 -8.19 2.01
C VAL A 76 -10.38 -7.52 1.78
N LEU A 77 -10.24 -6.66 0.76
CA LEU A 77 -9.01 -5.90 0.52
C LEU A 77 -8.64 -5.01 1.72
N LEU A 78 -9.64 -4.36 2.33
CA LEU A 78 -9.45 -3.53 3.52
C LEU A 78 -8.92 -4.34 4.73
N GLY A 79 -9.48 -5.54 4.96
CA GLY A 79 -9.05 -6.44 6.04
C GLY A 79 -7.72 -7.14 5.77
N PHE A 80 -7.42 -7.45 4.51
CA PHE A 80 -6.20 -8.13 4.10
C PHE A 80 -4.97 -7.21 4.12
N MET A 81 -5.15 -5.91 3.86
CA MET A 81 -4.08 -4.90 3.87
C MET A 81 -3.21 -4.91 5.15
N PRO A 82 -3.76 -4.85 6.38
CA PRO A 82 -2.93 -4.89 7.59
C PRO A 82 -2.24 -6.24 7.79
N LEU A 83 -2.88 -7.35 7.40
CA LEU A 83 -2.27 -8.68 7.45
C LEU A 83 -1.07 -8.77 6.50
N ASN A 84 -1.21 -8.30 5.26
CA ASN A 84 -0.13 -8.27 4.28
C ASN A 84 1.05 -7.41 4.77
N ALA A 85 0.76 -6.24 5.37
CA ALA A 85 1.80 -5.40 5.95
C ALA A 85 2.54 -6.10 7.11
N ALA A 86 1.84 -6.87 7.94
CA ALA A 86 2.46 -7.68 9.00
C ALA A 86 3.35 -8.79 8.43
N ILE A 87 2.90 -9.50 7.39
CA ILE A 87 3.71 -10.52 6.70
C ILE A 87 4.99 -9.88 6.14
N ILE A 88 4.87 -8.76 5.42
CA ILE A 88 6.02 -8.04 4.87
C ILE A 88 6.96 -7.59 6.00
N HIS A 89 6.43 -7.11 7.13
CA HIS A 89 7.24 -6.74 8.29
C HIS A 89 8.06 -7.91 8.84
N VAL A 90 7.43 -9.10 8.98
CA VAL A 90 8.12 -10.32 9.41
C VAL A 90 9.21 -10.72 8.42
N MET A 91 8.95 -10.64 7.11
CA MET A 91 9.97 -10.91 6.09
C MET A 91 11.15 -9.94 6.20
N PHE A 92 10.86 -8.66 6.43
CA PHE A 92 11.87 -7.65 6.66
C PHE A 92 12.69 -7.89 7.94
N MET A 93 12.07 -8.37 9.02
CA MET A 93 12.78 -8.77 10.23
C MET A 93 13.66 -9.99 9.99
N ALA A 94 13.15 -11.00 9.26
CA ALA A 94 13.90 -12.20 8.91
C ALA A 94 15.13 -11.90 8.04
N LEU A 95 15.02 -10.93 7.14
CA LEU A 95 16.13 -10.44 6.30
C LEU A 95 17.09 -9.48 7.04
N GLY A 96 16.88 -9.23 8.33
CA GLY A 96 17.68 -8.29 9.13
C GLY A 96 17.56 -6.84 8.68
N ALA A 97 16.53 -6.51 7.90
CA ALA A 97 16.36 -5.24 7.22
C ALA A 97 15.48 -4.26 8.02
N ALA A 98 14.50 -4.73 8.81
CA ALA A 98 13.66 -3.85 9.63
C ALA A 98 13.97 -3.91 11.13
N GLY A 99 13.74 -2.78 11.80
CA GLY A 99 13.60 -2.74 13.26
C GLY A 99 12.21 -3.20 13.73
N LYS A 100 11.97 -3.18 15.04
CA LYS A 100 10.74 -3.68 15.70
C LYS A 100 9.46 -2.86 15.45
N ASN A 101 9.50 -1.82 14.61
CA ASN A 101 8.38 -0.89 14.43
C ASN A 101 7.44 -1.36 13.32
N LEU A 102 6.43 -2.16 13.67
CA LEU A 102 5.36 -2.55 12.74
C LEU A 102 4.55 -1.34 12.25
N GLY A 103 4.39 -0.31 13.10
CA GLY A 103 3.61 0.89 12.79
C GLY A 103 4.09 1.62 11.53
N ASP A 104 5.39 1.69 11.29
CA ASP A 104 5.94 2.32 10.08
C ASP A 104 5.64 1.51 8.82
N THR A 105 5.69 0.17 8.92
CA THR A 105 5.36 -0.73 7.81
C THR A 105 3.88 -0.64 7.46
N LEU A 106 3.00 -0.67 8.47
CA LEU A 106 1.57 -0.49 8.31
C LEU A 106 1.26 0.88 7.69
N ARG A 107 1.93 1.93 8.14
CA ARG A 107 1.74 3.29 7.63
C ARG A 107 2.07 3.39 6.15
N VAL A 108 3.22 2.86 5.72
CA VAL A 108 3.60 2.80 4.30
C VAL A 108 2.57 2.00 3.51
N ALA A 109 2.15 0.84 4.00
CA ALA A 109 1.18 0.00 3.33
C ALA A 109 -0.20 0.67 3.18
N CYS A 110 -0.62 1.49 4.15
CA CYS A 110 -1.86 2.26 4.05
C CYS A 110 -1.78 3.30 2.92
N TYR A 111 -0.66 4.03 2.82
CA TYR A 111 -0.46 4.99 1.73
C TYR A 111 -0.25 4.32 0.37
N ALA A 112 0.23 3.08 0.35
CA ALA A 112 0.33 2.26 -0.86
C ALA A 112 -1.05 1.88 -1.45
N GLN A 113 -2.15 2.10 -0.72
CA GLN A 113 -3.51 2.00 -1.27
C GLN A 113 -3.88 3.19 -2.19
N GLY A 114 -3.06 4.23 -2.28
CA GLY A 114 -3.32 5.37 -3.17
C GLY A 114 -3.68 5.00 -4.62
N PRO A 115 -2.95 4.08 -5.28
CA PRO A 115 -3.26 3.63 -6.64
C PRO A 115 -4.56 2.84 -6.75
N ALA A 116 -5.24 2.49 -5.65
CA ALA A 116 -6.56 1.87 -5.71
C ALA A 116 -7.56 2.74 -6.47
N LEU A 117 -7.35 4.07 -6.49
CA LEU A 117 -8.12 5.00 -7.32
C LEU A 117 -8.06 4.68 -8.83
N LEU A 118 -6.99 4.06 -9.31
CA LEU A 118 -6.85 3.66 -10.72
C LEU A 118 -7.82 2.55 -11.11
N THR A 119 -8.29 1.75 -10.14
CA THR A 119 -9.18 0.61 -10.38
C THR A 119 -10.57 0.99 -10.91
N VAL A 120 -10.91 2.28 -10.86
CA VAL A 120 -12.10 2.84 -11.53
C VAL A 120 -12.07 2.56 -13.03
N ILE A 121 -10.88 2.45 -13.64
CA ILE A 121 -10.71 2.03 -15.03
C ILE A 121 -10.76 0.49 -15.08
N PRO A 122 -11.75 -0.12 -15.75
CA PRO A 122 -11.87 -1.58 -15.83
C PRO A 122 -10.62 -2.20 -16.45
N VAL A 123 -10.18 -3.34 -15.92
CA VAL A 123 -9.03 -4.15 -16.40
C VAL A 123 -7.67 -3.45 -16.28
N ALA A 124 -7.47 -2.30 -16.93
CA ALA A 124 -6.23 -1.53 -16.88
C ALA A 124 -5.94 -0.97 -15.48
N GLY A 125 -6.99 -0.59 -14.74
CA GLY A 125 -6.87 -0.07 -13.39
C GLY A 125 -6.35 -1.08 -12.38
N LEU A 126 -6.70 -2.36 -12.54
CA LEU A 126 -6.23 -3.42 -11.65
C LEU A 126 -4.73 -3.69 -11.85
N ALA A 127 -4.28 -3.77 -13.11
CA ALA A 127 -2.86 -3.90 -13.44
C ALA A 127 -2.06 -2.67 -12.95
N GLY A 128 -2.60 -1.47 -13.19
CA GLY A 128 -2.02 -0.22 -12.70
C GLY A 128 -1.88 -0.20 -11.19
N PHE A 129 -2.93 -0.59 -10.47
CA PHE A 129 -2.91 -0.73 -9.01
C PHE A 129 -1.83 -1.71 -8.55
N ALA A 130 -1.79 -2.93 -9.09
CA ALA A 130 -0.86 -3.97 -8.65
C ALA A 130 0.60 -3.53 -8.81
N VAL A 131 0.96 -2.98 -9.98
CA VAL A 131 2.33 -2.52 -10.27
C VAL A 131 2.68 -1.33 -9.38
N TRP A 132 1.81 -0.32 -9.30
CA TRP A 132 2.14 0.92 -8.59
C TRP A 132 2.11 0.75 -7.07
N ASN A 133 1.23 -0.11 -6.54
CA ASN A 133 1.23 -0.51 -5.13
C ASN A 133 2.55 -1.20 -4.76
N LEU A 134 3.06 -2.10 -5.61
CA LEU A 134 4.36 -2.73 -5.39
C LEU A 134 5.50 -1.70 -5.39
N VAL A 135 5.49 -0.76 -6.34
CA VAL A 135 6.49 0.33 -6.40
C VAL A 135 6.46 1.15 -5.11
N ILE A 136 5.28 1.59 -4.65
CA ILE A 136 5.16 2.38 -3.42
C ILE A 136 5.62 1.58 -2.19
N LEU A 137 5.24 0.29 -2.09
CA LEU A 137 5.69 -0.57 -0.99
C LEU A 137 7.21 -0.73 -1.00
N VAL A 138 7.82 -1.01 -2.14
CA VAL A 138 9.27 -1.24 -2.24
C VAL A 138 10.06 0.04 -1.91
N TYR A 139 9.73 1.16 -2.56
CA TYR A 139 10.46 2.40 -2.30
C TYR A 139 10.12 3.02 -0.94
N GLY A 140 8.86 2.93 -0.51
CA GLY A 140 8.40 3.46 0.76
C GLY A 140 8.94 2.70 1.96
N LEU A 141 8.99 1.37 1.91
CA LEU A 141 9.57 0.56 2.97
C LEU A 141 11.10 0.68 3.01
N ALA A 142 11.75 0.75 1.84
CA ALA A 142 13.18 1.05 1.75
C ALA A 142 13.52 2.37 2.45
N ALA A 143 12.75 3.43 2.18
CA ALA A 143 12.94 4.74 2.81
C ALA A 143 12.60 4.72 4.32
N ALA A 144 11.49 4.11 4.71
CA ALA A 144 11.04 4.06 6.10
C ALA A 144 12.03 3.31 7.01
N HIS A 145 12.47 2.13 6.56
CA HIS A 145 13.40 1.27 7.31
C HIS A 145 14.88 1.58 7.05
N ARG A 146 15.20 2.53 6.16
CA ARG A 146 16.57 2.85 5.72
C ARG A 146 17.33 1.62 5.22
N THR A 147 16.67 0.85 4.37
CA THR A 147 17.22 -0.37 3.80
C THR A 147 17.52 -0.18 2.32
N PRO A 148 18.47 -0.94 1.76
CA PRO A 148 18.69 -0.92 0.32
C PRO A 148 17.44 -1.43 -0.40
N VAL A 149 17.06 -0.76 -1.49
CA VAL A 149 15.84 -1.04 -2.28
C VAL A 149 15.75 -2.51 -2.70
N ARG A 150 16.89 -3.16 -3.00
CA ARG A 150 16.96 -4.60 -3.32
C ARG A 150 16.40 -5.50 -2.21
N LEU A 151 16.68 -5.21 -0.94
CA LEU A 151 16.17 -6.00 0.18
C LEU A 151 14.67 -5.78 0.34
N SER A 152 14.21 -4.54 0.17
CA SER A 152 12.79 -4.24 0.18
C SER A 152 12.04 -4.93 -0.97
N LEU A 153 12.63 -4.98 -2.16
CA LEU A 153 12.08 -5.70 -3.30
C LEU A 153 11.94 -7.20 -2.99
N VAL A 154 12.99 -7.85 -2.49
CA VAL A 154 12.97 -9.27 -2.13
C VAL A 154 11.92 -9.54 -1.05
N ALA A 155 11.85 -8.72 -0.01
CA ALA A 155 10.87 -8.86 1.06
C ALA A 155 9.41 -8.77 0.57
N ASN A 156 9.14 -7.96 -0.46
CA ASN A 156 7.82 -7.85 -1.08
C ASN A 156 7.55 -8.96 -2.10
N LEU A 157 8.57 -9.45 -2.82
CA LEU A 157 8.42 -10.50 -3.82
C LEU A 157 8.21 -11.88 -3.20
N ILE A 158 8.79 -12.17 -2.03
CA ILE A 158 8.65 -13.47 -1.36
C ILE A 158 7.16 -13.84 -1.13
N PRO A 159 6.34 -12.98 -0.48
CA PRO A 159 4.91 -13.28 -0.30
C PRO A 159 4.14 -13.43 -1.61
N VAL A 160 4.49 -12.62 -2.63
CA VAL A 160 3.82 -12.66 -3.94
C VAL A 160 4.11 -13.97 -4.66
N VAL A 161 5.38 -14.37 -4.77
CA VAL A 161 5.80 -15.62 -5.40
C VAL A 161 5.23 -16.82 -4.64
N PHE A 162 5.26 -16.77 -3.31
CA PHE A 162 4.68 -17.82 -2.46
C PHE A 162 3.17 -17.98 -2.68
N SER A 163 2.43 -16.86 -2.75
CA SER A 163 0.99 -16.89 -3.02
C SER A 163 0.69 -17.44 -4.42
N LEU A 164 1.45 -17.02 -5.43
CA LEU A 164 1.31 -17.54 -6.80
C LEU A 164 1.62 -19.04 -6.89
N ALA A 165 2.68 -19.51 -6.23
CA ALA A 165 3.04 -20.92 -6.19
C ALA A 165 1.97 -21.77 -5.51
N LEU A 166 1.40 -21.28 -4.40
CA LEU A 166 0.27 -21.94 -3.73
C LEU A 166 -0.98 -22.00 -4.62
N SER A 167 -1.34 -20.90 -5.28
CA SER A 167 -2.47 -20.87 -6.20
C SER A 167 -2.29 -21.82 -7.38
N LEU A 168 -1.09 -21.91 -7.96
CA LEU A 168 -0.77 -22.85 -9.05
C LEU A 168 -0.81 -24.31 -8.58
N SER A 169 -0.31 -24.59 -7.37
CA SER A 169 -0.33 -25.93 -6.78
C SER A 169 -1.76 -26.38 -6.43
N GLY A 170 -2.57 -25.47 -5.90
CA GLY A 170 -3.98 -25.72 -5.62
C GLY A 170 -4.83 -25.89 -6.87
N ALA A 171 -4.56 -25.10 -7.93
CA ALA A 171 -5.18 -25.31 -9.24
C ALA A 171 -4.78 -26.66 -9.83
N GLY A 172 -3.50 -27.03 -9.77
CA GLY A 172 -3.03 -28.35 -10.19
C GLY A 172 -3.72 -29.50 -9.47
N ALA A 173 -3.99 -29.36 -8.17
CA ALA A 173 -4.71 -30.35 -7.37
C ALA A 173 -6.23 -30.44 -7.68
N LEU A 174 -6.82 -29.42 -8.32
CA LEU A 174 -8.23 -29.41 -8.74
C LEU A 174 -8.45 -29.98 -10.16
N PHE A 175 -7.37 -30.13 -10.95
CA PHE A 175 -7.38 -30.70 -12.29
C PHE A 175 -6.79 -32.13 -12.36
N GLN A 176 -6.53 -32.76 -11.21
CA GLN A 176 -6.27 -34.20 -11.07
C GLN A 176 -7.49 -34.92 -10.53
#